data_AF-A0A2S6U1E7-F1
#
_entry.id   AF-A0A2S6U1E7-F1
#
_cell.length_a   1.000
_cell.length_b   1.000
_cell.length_c   1.000
_cell.angle_alpha   90.00
_cell.angle_beta   90.00
_cell.angle_gamma   90.00
#
_symmetry.space_group_name_H-M   'P 1'
#
loop_
_entity.id
_entity.type
_entity.pdbx_description
1 polymer ?
#
loop_
_entity_poly.entity_id
_entity_poly.type
_entity_poly.pdbx_seq_one_letter_code
_entity_poly.pdbx_strand_id
1 'polypeptide(L)'
;MSDHDYLRDPAEITRQSFAAIRREVDLSGLPAELTGLALRLVHASAMPEIVADLTASPGAVAAGRKALEGGAPVLVDAQMVAHGVIRARLPSDNAVICTLNDAAVPALAKRLGTTRSAAAVTLWNVRLDGAVVAIGNAPTALFQLL
;
A
#
# COMPACT_ATOMS: atom_id res chain seq x y z
N MET A 1 -16.89 -9.16 33.70
CA MET A 1 -16.55 -8.60 32.37
C MET A 1 -17.47 -7.41 32.16
N SER A 2 -16.91 -6.24 31.84
CA SER A 2 -17.73 -5.04 31.63
C SER A 2 -18.62 -5.24 30.40
N ASP A 3 -19.94 -5.13 30.57
CA ASP A 3 -20.93 -5.21 29.50
C ASP A 3 -21.01 -3.84 28.81
N HIS A 4 -20.02 -3.57 27.97
CA HIS A 4 -20.02 -2.35 27.16
C HIS A 4 -21.05 -2.48 26.04
N ASP A 5 -21.90 -1.46 25.90
CA ASP A 5 -22.80 -1.30 24.77
C ASP A 5 -22.03 -0.73 23.56
N TYR A 6 -21.90 -1.52 22.50
CA TYR A 6 -21.26 -1.12 21.25
C TYR A 6 -21.82 -1.93 20.08
N LEU A 7 -21.75 -1.35 18.88
CA LEU A 7 -22.15 -2.01 17.65
C LEU A 7 -21.24 -3.23 17.37
N ARG A 8 -21.84 -4.42 17.17
CA ARG A 8 -21.12 -5.69 16.96
C ARG A 8 -21.19 -6.24 15.54
N ASP A 9 -21.94 -5.60 14.63
CA ASP A 9 -22.03 -6.01 13.22
C ASP A 9 -20.89 -5.37 12.40
N PRO A 10 -19.91 -6.17 11.90
CA PRO A 10 -18.78 -5.64 11.15
C PRO A 10 -19.15 -4.94 9.84
N ALA A 11 -20.21 -5.40 9.16
CA ALA A 11 -20.65 -4.80 7.91
C ALA A 11 -21.25 -3.42 8.18
N GLU A 12 -22.06 -3.31 9.23
CA GLU A 12 -22.66 -2.05 9.65
C GLU A 12 -21.60 -1.06 10.19
N ILE A 13 -20.62 -1.53 10.98
CA ILE A 13 -19.48 -0.70 11.43
C ILE A 13 -18.75 -0.11 10.22
N THR A 14 -18.44 -0.95 9.23
CA THR A 14 -17.75 -0.51 8.01
C THR A 14 -18.59 0.49 7.24
N ARG A 15 -19.89 0.22 7.07
CA ARG A 15 -20.83 1.11 6.37
C ARG A 15 -20.91 2.49 7.03
N GLN A 16 -21.05 2.53 8.36
CA GLN A 16 -21.10 3.78 9.13
C GLN A 16 -19.77 4.53 9.07
N SER A 17 -18.63 3.85 9.19
CA SER A 17 -17.30 4.46 9.06
C SER A 17 -17.13 5.16 7.72
N PHE A 18 -17.41 4.50 6.60
CA PHE A 18 -17.32 5.14 5.28
C PHE A 18 -18.36 6.25 5.05
N ALA A 19 -19.51 6.21 5.74
CA ALA A 19 -20.48 7.29 5.70
C ALA A 19 -19.97 8.53 6.45
N ALA A 20 -19.31 8.36 7.60
CA ALA A 20 -18.68 9.45 8.35
C ALA A 20 -17.54 10.09 7.54
N ILE A 21 -16.63 9.27 7.00
CA ILE A 21 -15.50 9.75 6.19
C ILE A 21 -15.97 10.62 5.02
N ARG A 22 -17.01 10.21 4.29
CA ARG A 22 -17.53 11.00 3.15
C ARG A 22 -18.12 12.36 3.54
N ARG A 23 -18.48 12.56 4.82
CA ARG A 23 -18.97 13.86 5.33
C ARG A 23 -17.82 14.78 5.73
N GLU A 24 -16.67 14.21 6.07
CA GLU A 24 -15.52 14.94 6.64
C GLU A 24 -14.45 15.28 5.60
N VAL A 25 -14.40 14.53 4.50
CA VAL A 25 -13.36 14.67 3.48
C VAL A 25 -13.85 15.50 2.30
N ASP A 26 -13.12 16.56 1.96
CA ASP A 26 -13.27 17.24 0.67
C ASP A 26 -12.49 16.50 -0.42
N LEU A 27 -13.22 16.01 -1.43
CA LEU A 27 -12.67 15.25 -2.57
C LEU A 27 -12.69 16.06 -3.87
N SER A 28 -13.15 17.31 -3.83
CA SER A 28 -13.42 18.11 -5.04
C SER A 28 -12.15 18.41 -5.86
N GLY A 29 -11.00 18.54 -5.21
CA GLY A 29 -9.70 18.75 -5.86
C GLY A 29 -9.01 17.48 -6.35
N LEU A 30 -9.57 16.29 -6.07
CA LEU A 30 -8.93 15.02 -6.34
C LEU A 30 -9.43 14.43 -7.68
N PRO A 31 -8.53 13.93 -8.55
CA PRO A 31 -8.92 13.14 -9.70
C PRO A 31 -9.89 12.01 -9.31
N ALA A 32 -10.97 11.84 -10.09
CA ALA A 32 -12.04 10.87 -9.78
C ALA A 32 -11.51 9.43 -9.63
N GLU A 33 -10.43 9.08 -10.34
CA GLU A 33 -9.77 7.78 -10.24
C GLU A 33 -9.12 7.51 -8.87
N LEU A 34 -8.76 8.56 -8.12
CA LEU A 34 -8.17 8.45 -6.78
C LEU A 34 -9.22 8.45 -5.66
N THR A 35 -10.48 8.79 -5.93
CA THR A 35 -11.55 8.88 -4.91
C THR A 35 -11.64 7.62 -4.06
N GLY A 36 -11.65 6.43 -4.68
CA GLY A 36 -11.71 5.18 -3.94
C GLY A 36 -10.48 4.91 -3.08
N LEU A 37 -9.29 5.32 -3.55
CA LEU A 37 -8.03 5.19 -2.83
C LEU A 37 -7.97 6.15 -1.64
N ALA A 38 -8.36 7.41 -1.83
CA ALA A 38 -8.43 8.42 -0.78
C ALA A 38 -9.33 7.98 0.38
N LEU A 39 -10.56 7.53 0.09
CA LEU A 39 -11.48 7.03 1.12
C LEU A 39 -10.89 5.83 1.89
N ARG A 40 -10.18 4.93 1.20
CA ARG A 40 -9.54 3.78 1.84
C ARG A 40 -8.34 4.18 2.71
N LEU A 41 -7.56 5.17 2.28
CA LEU A 41 -6.46 5.73 3.07
C LEU A 41 -6.98 6.40 4.34
N VAL A 42 -7.96 7.29 4.24
CA VAL A 42 -8.58 7.94 5.42
C VAL A 42 -9.14 6.92 6.39
N HIS A 43 -9.80 5.86 5.89
CA HIS A 43 -10.29 4.79 6.76
C HIS A 43 -9.16 4.03 7.47
N ALA A 44 -8.01 3.84 6.82
CA ALA A 44 -6.88 3.13 7.39
C ALA A 44 -6.07 3.98 8.37
N SER A 45 -5.97 5.29 8.15
CA SER A 45 -5.19 6.23 8.97
C SER A 45 -6.01 6.96 10.04
N ALA A 46 -7.34 7.02 9.88
CA ALA A 46 -8.23 7.93 10.61
C ALA A 46 -7.81 9.41 10.49
N MET A 47 -7.24 9.81 9.34
CA MET A 47 -6.74 11.16 9.08
C MET A 47 -7.38 11.71 7.79
N PRO A 48 -8.51 12.46 7.86
CA PRO A 48 -9.14 13.08 6.70
C PRO A 48 -8.22 14.01 5.89
N GLU A 49 -7.30 14.69 6.56
CA GLU A 49 -6.36 15.66 5.99
C GLU A 49 -5.37 15.05 4.99
N ILE A 50 -5.15 13.72 5.03
CA ILE A 50 -4.23 13.02 4.11
C ILE A 50 -4.61 13.21 2.64
N VAL A 51 -5.89 13.52 2.35
CA VAL A 51 -6.36 13.73 0.99
C VAL A 51 -5.65 14.90 0.30
N ALA A 52 -5.29 15.94 1.04
CA ALA A 52 -4.56 17.09 0.50
C ALA A 52 -3.12 16.73 0.08
N ASP A 53 -2.54 15.67 0.66
CA ASP A 53 -1.18 15.21 0.38
C ASP A 53 -1.11 14.19 -0.78
N LEU A 54 -2.27 13.77 -1.31
CA LEU A 54 -2.32 12.78 -2.38
C LEU A 54 -1.93 13.39 -3.72
N THR A 55 -0.96 12.74 -4.37
CA THR A 55 -0.56 13.05 -5.74
C THR A 55 -0.48 11.77 -6.56
N ALA A 56 -0.75 11.89 -7.86
CA ALA A 56 -0.57 10.80 -8.81
C ALA A 56 -0.09 11.36 -10.14
N SER A 57 0.88 10.67 -10.75
CA SER A 57 1.22 10.92 -12.14
C SER A 57 0.02 10.59 -13.05
N PRO A 58 -0.16 11.31 -14.18
CA PRO A 58 -1.25 11.03 -15.10
C PRO A 58 -1.31 9.55 -15.51
N GLY A 59 -2.47 8.91 -15.31
CA GLY A 59 -2.70 7.51 -15.69
C GLY A 59 -2.11 6.46 -14.75
N ALA A 60 -1.49 6.86 -13.62
CA ALA A 60 -0.87 5.92 -12.68
C ALA A 60 -1.89 4.90 -12.11
N VAL A 61 -3.12 5.35 -11.81
CA VAL A 61 -4.18 4.47 -11.28
C VAL A 61 -4.59 3.43 -12.31
N ALA A 62 -4.83 3.86 -13.55
CA ALA A 62 -5.22 2.97 -14.65
C ALA A 62 -4.11 1.95 -14.97
N ALA A 63 -2.85 2.41 -15.03
CA ALA A 63 -1.69 1.55 -15.26
C ALA A 63 -1.52 0.51 -14.14
N GLY A 64 -1.61 0.93 -12.88
CA GLY A 64 -1.51 0.04 -11.72
C GLY A 64 -2.62 -1.02 -11.69
N ARG A 65 -3.87 -0.62 -11.96
CA ARG A 65 -5.00 -1.56 -12.07
C ARG A 65 -4.77 -2.59 -13.17
N LYS A 66 -4.41 -2.14 -14.37
CA LYS A 66 -4.14 -3.01 -15.51
C LYS A 66 -3.01 -4.01 -15.20
N ALA A 67 -1.95 -3.56 -14.53
CA ALA A 67 -0.85 -4.45 -14.13
C ALA A 67 -1.34 -5.53 -13.14
N LEU A 68 -2.10 -5.16 -12.11
CA LEU A 68 -2.65 -6.12 -11.16
C LEU A 68 -3.62 -7.10 -11.83
N GLU A 69 -4.54 -6.62 -12.66
CA GLU A 69 -5.45 -7.47 -13.44
C GLU A 69 -4.67 -8.44 -14.34
N GLY A 70 -3.57 -7.98 -14.94
CA GLY A 70 -2.63 -8.80 -15.73
C GLY A 70 -1.77 -9.79 -14.94
N GLY A 71 -1.91 -9.84 -13.61
CA GLY A 71 -1.17 -10.79 -12.76
C GLY A 71 0.19 -10.28 -12.25
N ALA A 72 0.51 -8.99 -12.43
CA ALA A 72 1.77 -8.42 -11.98
C ALA A 72 1.98 -8.63 -10.47
N PRO A 73 3.21 -8.90 -10.01
CA PRO A 73 3.50 -8.98 -8.59
C PRO A 73 3.45 -7.60 -7.93
N VAL A 74 3.13 -7.60 -6.62
CA VAL A 74 3.26 -6.45 -5.75
C VAL A 74 4.57 -6.57 -4.97
N LEU A 75 5.54 -5.70 -5.24
CA LEU A 75 6.81 -5.64 -4.53
C LEU A 75 6.69 -4.63 -3.39
N VAL A 76 6.99 -5.05 -2.16
CA VAL A 76 6.81 -4.20 -0.98
C VAL A 76 8.07 -4.11 -0.12
N ASP A 77 8.31 -2.93 0.45
CA ASP A 77 9.51 -2.62 1.23
C ASP A 77 9.48 -3.18 2.66
N ALA A 78 8.29 -3.41 3.22
CA ALA A 78 8.10 -3.87 4.59
C ALA A 78 7.02 -4.94 4.74
N GLN A 79 7.20 -5.83 5.72
CA GLN A 79 6.25 -6.91 6.01
C GLN A 79 4.87 -6.38 6.43
N MET A 80 4.82 -5.22 7.10
CA MET A 80 3.54 -4.58 7.44
C MET A 80 2.71 -4.24 6.20
N VAL A 81 3.36 -3.77 5.13
CA VAL A 81 2.69 -3.49 3.84
C VAL A 81 2.21 -4.81 3.23
N ALA A 82 3.05 -5.85 3.23
CA ALA A 82 2.68 -7.18 2.71
C ALA A 82 1.43 -7.74 3.42
N HIS A 83 1.39 -7.65 4.75
CA HIS A 83 0.27 -8.15 5.57
C HIS A 83 -0.99 -7.28 5.47
N GLY A 84 -0.85 -5.99 5.13
CA GLY A 84 -1.99 -5.10 4.90
C GLY A 84 -2.74 -5.38 3.60
N VAL A 85 -2.13 -6.10 2.65
CA VAL A 85 -2.80 -6.49 1.39
C VAL A 85 -3.82 -7.59 1.65
N ILE A 86 -5.10 -7.27 1.44
CA ILE A 86 -6.20 -8.24 1.54
C ILE A 86 -6.15 -9.14 0.30
N ARG A 87 -5.63 -10.36 0.46
CA ARG A 87 -5.44 -11.33 -0.64
C ARG A 87 -6.69 -11.60 -1.46
N ALA A 88 -7.85 -11.73 -0.79
CA ALA A 88 -9.13 -11.97 -1.45
C ALA A 88 -9.63 -10.81 -2.33
N ARG A 89 -8.96 -9.64 -2.31
CA ARG A 89 -9.27 -8.49 -3.17
C ARG A 89 -8.31 -8.32 -4.34
N LEU A 90 -7.31 -9.19 -4.47
CA LEU A 90 -6.43 -9.18 -5.63
C LEU A 90 -7.22 -9.71 -6.85
N PRO A 91 -7.14 -9.03 -8.01
CA PRO A 91 -7.92 -9.40 -9.19
C PRO A 91 -7.44 -10.69 -9.87
N SER A 92 -6.18 -11.07 -9.62
CA SER A 92 -5.52 -12.28 -10.11
C SER A 92 -4.73 -12.92 -8.97
N ASP A 93 -4.02 -14.01 -9.22
CA ASP A 93 -3.10 -14.62 -8.24
C ASP A 93 -1.80 -13.79 -8.09
N ASN A 94 -1.95 -12.50 -7.78
CA ASN A 94 -0.84 -11.57 -7.67
C ASN A 94 0.03 -11.95 -6.46
N ALA A 95 1.30 -12.29 -6.71
CA ALA A 95 2.27 -12.45 -5.64
C ALA A 95 2.45 -11.12 -4.90
N VAL A 96 2.54 -11.14 -3.57
CA VAL A 96 2.93 -9.96 -2.77
C VAL A 96 4.22 -10.36 -2.07
N ILE A 97 5.30 -9.66 -2.39
CA ILE A 97 6.66 -10.10 -2.13
C ILE A 97 7.38 -9.02 -1.33
N CYS A 98 7.87 -9.41 -0.15
CA CYS A 98 8.75 -8.60 0.66
C CYS A 98 10.07 -9.34 0.90
N THR A 99 11.16 -8.82 0.33
CA THR A 99 12.49 -9.42 0.43
C THR A 99 13.26 -8.97 1.67
N LEU A 100 12.68 -8.10 2.52
CA LEU A 100 13.33 -7.51 3.70
C LEU A 100 13.95 -8.55 4.66
N ASN A 101 13.34 -9.73 4.77
CA ASN A 101 13.78 -10.82 5.66
C ASN A 101 14.57 -11.92 4.93
N ASP A 102 14.91 -11.71 3.65
CA ASP A 102 15.79 -12.64 2.95
C ASP A 102 17.15 -12.72 3.68
N ALA A 103 17.66 -13.95 3.84
CA ALA A 103 18.87 -14.22 4.61
C ALA A 103 20.11 -13.49 4.06
N ALA A 104 20.12 -13.13 2.77
CA ALA A 104 21.21 -12.37 2.16
C ALA A 104 21.19 -10.87 2.52
N VAL A 105 20.04 -10.31 2.90
CA VAL A 105 19.86 -8.85 3.08
C VAL A 105 20.75 -8.24 4.14
N PRO A 106 20.94 -8.83 5.35
CA PRO A 106 21.83 -8.23 6.36
C PRO A 106 23.27 -8.09 5.88
N ALA A 107 23.82 -9.13 5.22
CA ALA A 107 25.17 -9.10 4.68
C ALA A 107 25.28 -8.12 3.50
N LEU A 108 24.25 -8.06 2.65
CA LEU A 108 24.17 -7.16 1.51
C LEU A 108 24.12 -5.70 1.94
N ALA A 109 23.29 -5.36 2.93
CA ALA A 109 23.19 -4.02 3.50
C ALA A 109 24.54 -3.54 4.07
N LYS A 110 25.24 -4.42 4.80
CA LYS A 110 26.59 -4.13 5.30
C LYS A 110 27.58 -3.87 4.15
N ARG A 111 27.56 -4.69 3.10
CA ARG A 111 28.45 -4.56 1.95
C ARG A 111 28.20 -3.28 1.16
N LEU A 112 26.93 -2.89 1.00
CA LEU A 112 26.51 -1.71 0.27
C LEU A 112 26.55 -0.42 1.11
N GLY A 113 26.79 -0.52 2.42
CA GLY A 113 26.78 0.65 3.32
C GLY A 113 25.40 1.33 3.40
N THR A 114 24.31 0.58 3.29
CA THR A 114 22.93 1.11 3.24
C THR A 114 22.00 0.35 4.20
N THR A 115 20.72 0.76 4.25
CA THR A 115 19.71 0.11 5.09
C THR A 115 19.32 -1.27 4.55
N ARG A 116 18.72 -2.11 5.40
CA ARG A 116 18.19 -3.41 4.95
C ARG A 116 17.09 -3.26 3.91
N SER A 117 16.20 -2.27 4.06
CA SER A 117 15.12 -2.04 3.11
C SER A 117 15.65 -1.62 1.74
N ALA A 118 16.65 -0.73 1.69
CA ALA A 118 17.33 -0.39 0.45
C ALA A 118 18.04 -1.60 -0.17
N ALA A 119 18.85 -2.33 0.60
CA ALA A 119 19.52 -3.54 0.12
C ALA A 119 18.54 -4.58 -0.45
N ALA A 120 17.37 -4.75 0.19
CA ALA A 120 16.33 -5.68 -0.23
C ALA A 120 15.74 -5.35 -1.61
N VAL A 121 15.72 -4.08 -2.03
CA VAL A 121 15.27 -3.64 -3.36
C VAL A 121 16.14 -4.25 -4.47
N THR A 122 17.44 -4.45 -4.22
CA THR A 122 18.34 -5.05 -5.23
C THR A 122 17.95 -6.49 -5.59
N LEU A 123 17.23 -7.18 -4.70
CA LEU A 123 16.70 -8.53 -4.94
C LEU A 123 15.45 -8.53 -5.82
N TRP A 124 14.90 -7.35 -6.15
CA TRP A 124 13.71 -7.23 -7.00
C TRP A 124 14.02 -7.33 -8.50
N ASN A 125 15.29 -7.21 -8.92
CA ASN A 125 15.67 -7.09 -10.33
C ASN A 125 15.02 -8.12 -11.26
N VAL A 126 14.83 -9.37 -10.80
CA VAL A 126 14.22 -10.44 -11.62
C VAL A 126 12.70 -10.39 -11.71
N ARG A 127 12.04 -9.50 -10.96
CA ARG A 127 10.58 -9.35 -10.88
C ARG A 127 10.10 -7.92 -11.06
N LEU A 128 11.01 -6.96 -11.27
CA LEU A 128 10.67 -5.54 -11.26
C LEU A 128 9.91 -5.11 -12.52
N ASP A 129 10.22 -5.71 -13.66
CA ASP A 129 9.56 -5.39 -14.92
C ASP A 129 8.06 -5.67 -14.85
N GLY A 130 7.25 -4.64 -15.12
CA GLY A 130 5.79 -4.68 -15.03
C GLY A 130 5.20 -4.77 -13.62
N ALA A 131 6.00 -4.79 -12.55
CA ALA A 131 5.51 -4.91 -11.17
C ALA A 131 4.80 -3.66 -10.66
N VAL A 132 3.93 -3.84 -9.68
CA VAL A 132 3.41 -2.74 -8.85
C VAL A 132 4.27 -2.65 -7.60
N VAL A 133 4.97 -1.53 -7.41
CA VAL A 133 5.80 -1.31 -6.23
C VAL A 133 5.03 -0.50 -5.18
N ALA A 134 5.04 -0.96 -3.93
CA ALA A 134 4.49 -0.23 -2.80
C ALA A 134 5.54 -0.04 -1.70
N ILE A 135 6.01 1.20 -1.54
CA ILE A 135 6.95 1.61 -0.49
C ILE A 135 6.17 2.35 0.58
N GLY A 136 5.92 1.66 1.69
CA GLY A 136 5.05 2.16 2.77
C GLY A 136 5.78 2.44 4.09
N ASN A 137 7.11 2.25 4.15
CA ASN A 137 7.87 2.42 5.39
C ASN A 137 9.21 3.15 5.20
N ALA A 138 10.02 2.72 4.25
CA ALA A 138 11.44 3.07 4.19
C ALA A 138 11.77 4.02 3.03
N PRO A 139 12.03 5.32 3.28
CA PRO A 139 12.45 6.26 2.24
C PRO A 139 13.71 5.82 1.48
N THR A 140 14.62 5.14 2.16
CA THR A 140 15.85 4.61 1.55
C THR A 140 15.59 3.52 0.51
N ALA A 141 14.48 2.77 0.63
CA ALA A 141 14.06 1.84 -0.42
C ALA A 141 13.63 2.58 -1.69
N LEU A 142 12.94 3.72 -1.55
CA LEU A 142 12.55 4.55 -2.69
C LEU A 142 13.77 5.15 -3.38
N PHE A 143 14.72 5.72 -2.62
CA PHE A 143 15.96 6.24 -3.19
C PHE A 143 16.81 5.17 -3.90
N GLN A 144 16.78 3.92 -3.42
CA GLN A 144 17.51 2.82 -4.07
C GLN A 144 16.82 2.33 -5.36
N LEU A 145 15.52 2.55 -5.49
CA LEU A 145 14.74 2.15 -6.67
C LEU A 145 14.91 3.14 -7.84
N LEU A 146 15.10 4.43 -7.54
CA LEU A 146 15.38 5.50 -8.50
C LEU A 146 16.79 5.37 -9.09
#